data_AF-A0A7H8QHA2-F1
#
_entry.id   AF-A0A7H8QHA2-F1
#
_cell.length_a   1.000
_cell.length_b   1.000
_cell.length_c   1.000
_cell.angle_alpha   90.00
_cell.angle_beta   90.00
_cell.angle_gamma   90.00
#
_symmetry.space_group_name_H-M   'P 1'
#
loop_
_entity.id
_entity.type
_entity.pdbx_description
1 polymer ?
#
loop_
_entity_poly.entity_id
_entity_poly.type
_entity_poly.pdbx_seq_one_letter_code
_entity_poly.pdbx_strand_id
1 'polypeptide(L)'
;MYCPASPPIEYSISKLGDNVYQMGSKFICEKTVGEIPGDAIASWKDCDDTTYYLRKATSKELSSAEKQEFKDVIYQAGTSSSVWSIGTSVICKVKTCCDEMELESITLAFVAGNLPHMPIPKVVFSWRDTEWNRTFLLLKRIKGQTLHSAWPSLSLEHRDKIAATISRYCRDMATLQAPALQSATGLGVLEPFLNVNAENSHPSWKPRLLGPFHRGVFEKYIQRISEQPAPLLGDVFHFYHADLGPTNIIVSGDGEVTGVLDWESAGFYPKYWISLKPYMSAGFSLGSKESRREWVDLFETKLSEVGFELNREDVRWCEQLHMDFFDVNKALLED
;
A
#
# COMPACT_ATOMS: atom_id res chain seq x y z
N MET A 1 15.57 12.62 14.42
CA MET A 1 16.86 11.89 14.28
C MET A 1 16.58 10.61 13.49
N TYR A 2 17.36 10.26 12.47
CA TYR A 2 17.10 9.04 11.70
C TYR A 2 17.33 7.79 12.57
N CYS A 3 16.32 6.95 12.69
CA CYS A 3 16.34 5.69 13.42
C CYS A 3 15.99 4.57 12.43
N PRO A 4 16.98 3.76 11.99
CA PRO A 4 16.69 2.62 11.11
C PRO A 4 15.94 1.54 11.87
N ALA A 5 15.17 0.72 11.15
CA ALA A 5 14.63 -0.51 11.72
C ALA A 5 15.79 -1.43 12.16
N SER A 6 15.54 -2.26 13.18
CA SER A 6 16.48 -3.32 13.59
C SER A 6 15.79 -4.68 13.50
N PRO A 7 16.31 -5.65 12.72
CA PRO A 7 17.42 -5.49 11.76
C PRO A 7 17.09 -4.44 10.65
N PRO A 8 18.00 -4.09 9.73
CA PRO A 8 17.65 -3.30 8.54
C PRO A 8 16.66 -4.03 7.61
N ILE A 9 15.89 -3.31 6.79
CA ILE A 9 14.77 -3.88 6.02
C ILE A 9 15.25 -4.89 4.98
N GLU A 10 16.42 -4.67 4.38
CA GLU A 10 17.08 -5.54 3.41
C GLU A 10 17.41 -6.93 3.98
N TYR A 11 17.54 -7.06 5.31
CA TYR A 11 17.75 -8.35 5.99
C TYR A 11 16.45 -9.01 6.45
N SER A 12 15.28 -8.56 5.96
CA SER A 12 14.01 -9.25 6.21
C SER A 12 14.01 -10.68 5.69
N ILE A 13 14.71 -10.89 4.58
CA ILE A 13 14.88 -12.20 3.95
C ILE A 13 16.38 -12.45 3.83
N SER A 14 16.83 -13.57 4.35
CA SER A 14 18.25 -13.96 4.30
C SER A 14 18.40 -15.35 3.70
N LYS A 15 19.40 -15.54 2.85
CA LYS A 15 19.75 -16.86 2.32
C LYS A 15 20.56 -17.61 3.38
N LEU A 16 20.08 -18.80 3.77
CA LEU A 16 20.77 -19.71 4.70
C LEU A 16 21.49 -20.86 3.98
N GLY A 17 21.06 -21.15 2.75
CA GLY A 17 21.63 -22.17 1.87
C GLY A 17 21.03 -22.02 0.47
N ASP A 18 21.41 -22.88 -0.48
CA ASP A 18 21.01 -22.70 -1.89
C ASP A 18 19.51 -22.68 -2.13
N ASN A 19 18.77 -23.45 -1.33
CA ASN A 19 17.33 -23.60 -1.44
C ASN A 19 16.60 -23.24 -0.15
N VAL A 20 17.25 -22.53 0.77
CA VAL A 20 16.72 -22.26 2.13
C VAL A 20 16.85 -20.78 2.45
N TYR A 21 15.72 -20.14 2.73
CA TYR A 21 15.63 -18.71 3.00
C TYR A 21 14.95 -18.47 4.34
N GLN A 22 15.59 -17.73 5.23
CA GLN A 22 14.94 -17.19 6.43
C GLN A 22 14.04 -16.01 6.03
N MET A 23 12.80 -16.01 6.50
CA MET A 23 11.85 -14.90 6.35
C MET A 23 11.40 -14.42 7.73
N GLY A 24 11.94 -13.29 8.16
CA GLY A 24 11.67 -12.76 9.50
C GLY A 24 12.32 -13.59 10.62
N SER A 25 11.79 -13.42 11.83
CA SER A 25 12.13 -14.18 13.03
C SER A 25 11.41 -15.54 13.10
N LYS A 26 10.44 -15.81 12.22
CA LYS A 26 9.47 -16.91 12.42
C LYS A 26 9.54 -18.05 11.41
N PHE A 27 9.93 -17.80 10.17
CA PHE A 27 9.72 -18.76 9.09
C PHE A 27 10.98 -19.06 8.28
N ILE A 28 11.02 -20.29 7.77
CA ILE A 28 11.93 -20.72 6.71
C ILE A 28 11.08 -20.98 5.47
N CYS A 29 11.51 -20.44 4.33
CA CYS A 29 11.03 -20.78 3.01
C CYS A 29 12.05 -21.70 2.34
N GLU A 30 11.59 -22.81 1.78
CA GLU A 30 12.47 -23.75 1.08
C GLU A 30 11.99 -24.03 -0.35
N LYS A 31 12.93 -24.36 -1.23
CA LYS A 31 12.69 -24.78 -2.61
C LYS A 31 12.91 -26.29 -2.74
N THR A 32 11.93 -27.01 -3.28
CA THR A 32 11.99 -28.46 -3.54
C THR A 32 11.45 -28.82 -4.92
N VAL A 33 11.87 -29.96 -5.46
CA VAL A 33 11.29 -30.60 -6.66
C VAL A 33 10.45 -31.83 -6.27
N GLY A 34 10.53 -32.26 -5.00
CA GLY A 34 9.86 -33.44 -4.48
C GLY A 34 8.61 -33.13 -3.67
N GLU A 35 8.31 -34.03 -2.73
CA GLU A 35 7.16 -33.89 -1.85
C GLU A 35 7.30 -32.69 -0.90
N ILE A 36 6.15 -32.06 -0.62
CA ILE A 36 6.05 -30.97 0.35
C ILE A 36 5.93 -31.60 1.74
N PRO A 37 6.76 -31.19 2.71
CA PRO A 37 6.65 -31.68 4.09
C PRO A 37 5.27 -31.41 4.69
N GLY A 38 4.79 -32.33 5.53
CA GLY A 38 3.46 -32.22 6.16
C GLY A 38 3.31 -31.06 7.15
N ASP A 39 4.40 -30.45 7.58
CA ASP A 39 4.43 -29.26 8.45
C ASP A 39 4.49 -27.93 7.67
N ALA A 40 4.42 -27.98 6.34
CA ALA A 40 4.31 -26.80 5.51
C ALA A 40 3.00 -26.04 5.78
N ILE A 41 3.11 -24.72 5.93
CA ILE A 41 2.00 -23.83 6.28
C ILE A 41 1.42 -23.16 5.03
N ALA A 42 2.27 -22.93 4.04
CA ALA A 42 1.89 -22.45 2.72
C ALA A 42 2.85 -23.05 1.68
N SER A 43 2.37 -23.25 0.47
CA SER A 43 3.19 -23.69 -0.65
C SER A 43 2.68 -23.12 -1.97
N TRP A 44 3.59 -22.98 -2.92
CA TRP A 44 3.26 -22.57 -4.27
C TRP A 44 4.23 -23.20 -5.28
N LYS A 45 3.67 -23.56 -6.42
CA LYS A 45 4.42 -24.08 -7.56
C LYS A 45 4.89 -22.92 -8.42
N ASP A 46 6.15 -22.99 -8.88
CA ASP A 46 6.74 -22.04 -9.81
C ASP A 46 6.68 -22.58 -11.26
N CYS A 47 7.17 -21.79 -12.23
CA CYS A 47 7.05 -22.13 -13.65
C CYS A 47 7.95 -23.31 -14.11
N ASP A 48 8.99 -23.64 -13.36
CA ASP A 48 10.00 -24.68 -13.66
C ASP A 48 9.70 -26.02 -12.95
N ASP A 49 8.43 -26.25 -12.60
CA ASP A 49 7.96 -27.36 -11.78
C ASP A 49 8.51 -27.42 -10.34
N THR A 50 9.37 -26.48 -9.94
CA THR A 50 9.78 -26.38 -8.54
C THR A 50 8.67 -25.86 -7.66
N THR A 51 8.68 -26.28 -6.41
CA THR A 51 7.73 -25.86 -5.39
C THR A 51 8.48 -25.17 -4.27
N TYR A 52 7.97 -24.00 -3.90
CA TYR A 52 8.39 -23.32 -2.68
C TYR A 52 7.37 -23.63 -1.57
N TYR A 53 7.86 -23.78 -0.36
CA TYR A 53 7.00 -23.95 0.81
C TYR A 53 7.55 -23.20 2.02
N LEU A 54 6.65 -22.75 2.88
CA LEU A 54 6.93 -22.02 4.10
C LEU A 54 6.63 -22.90 5.31
N ARG A 55 7.57 -22.99 6.26
CA ARG A 55 7.40 -23.67 7.55
C ARG A 55 7.92 -22.82 8.69
N LYS A 56 7.52 -23.13 9.93
CA LYS A 56 8.10 -22.48 11.11
C LYS A 56 9.58 -22.83 11.23
N ALA A 57 10.39 -21.83 11.55
CA ALA A 57 11.80 -22.00 11.85
C ALA A 57 11.98 -22.66 13.23
N THR A 58 13.02 -23.47 13.39
CA THR A 58 13.47 -23.93 14.70
C THR A 58 14.43 -22.90 15.33
N SER A 59 14.51 -22.86 16.67
CA SER A 59 15.39 -21.92 17.38
C SER A 59 16.86 -22.05 16.96
N LYS A 60 17.31 -23.27 16.64
CA LYS A 60 18.68 -23.54 16.20
C LYS A 60 18.98 -22.84 14.87
N GLU A 61 18.11 -22.99 13.87
CA GLU A 61 18.27 -22.39 12.53
C GLU A 61 18.37 -20.85 12.58
N LEU A 62 17.61 -20.20 13.47
CA LEU A 62 17.62 -18.75 13.62
C LEU A 62 18.92 -18.21 14.27
N SER A 63 19.58 -19.04 15.10
CA SER A 63 20.77 -18.67 15.88
C SER A 63 22.11 -19.00 15.21
N SER A 64 22.17 -20.01 14.33
CA SER A 64 23.45 -20.61 13.91
C SER A 64 23.82 -20.41 12.45
N ALA A 65 22.96 -19.79 11.64
CA ALA A 65 23.19 -19.69 10.21
C ALA A 65 23.95 -18.40 9.85
N GLU A 66 25.03 -18.52 9.07
CA GLU A 66 25.64 -17.38 8.38
C GLU A 66 24.62 -16.79 7.41
N LYS A 67 24.08 -15.62 7.76
CA LYS A 67 23.05 -14.96 6.97
C LYS A 67 23.69 -14.23 5.80
N GLN A 68 23.37 -14.67 4.58
CA GLN A 68 23.73 -13.95 3.37
C GLN A 68 22.55 -13.11 2.90
N GLU A 69 22.85 -11.94 2.33
CA GLU A 69 21.86 -11.06 1.72
C GLU A 69 21.12 -11.80 0.58
N PHE A 70 19.79 -11.71 0.56
CA PHE A 70 18.98 -12.25 -0.51
C PHE A 70 18.80 -11.19 -1.61
N LYS A 71 19.43 -11.43 -2.77
CA LYS A 71 19.64 -10.41 -3.82
C LYS A 71 18.50 -10.27 -4.83
N ASP A 72 17.45 -11.10 -4.78
CA ASP A 72 16.33 -11.03 -5.74
C ASP A 72 15.32 -9.92 -5.35
N VAL A 73 15.83 -8.72 -5.07
CA VAL A 73 15.05 -7.53 -4.72
C VAL A 73 14.44 -6.93 -5.99
N ILE A 74 13.12 -6.81 -6.01
CA ILE A 74 12.35 -6.13 -7.07
C ILE A 74 12.35 -4.62 -6.81
N TYR A 75 12.16 -4.23 -5.54
CA TYR A 75 11.98 -2.86 -5.12
C TYR A 75 12.41 -2.68 -3.67
N GLN A 76 13.04 -1.55 -3.37
CA GLN A 76 13.35 -1.16 -2.00
C GLN A 76 13.04 0.33 -1.81
N ALA A 77 12.17 0.64 -0.85
CA ALA A 77 11.78 1.99 -0.47
C ALA A 77 12.41 2.35 0.88
N GLY A 78 13.61 2.92 0.82
CA GLY A 78 14.34 3.38 2.00
C GLY A 78 14.46 2.26 3.05
N THR A 79 14.03 2.56 4.29
CA THR A 79 14.08 1.65 5.43
C THR A 79 12.74 1.00 5.81
N SER A 80 11.65 1.34 5.12
CA SER A 80 10.30 0.99 5.58
C SER A 80 9.66 -0.11 4.76
N SER A 81 10.14 -0.37 3.54
CA SER A 81 9.55 -1.36 2.65
C SER A 81 10.58 -1.97 1.70
N SER A 82 10.46 -3.26 1.44
CA SER A 82 11.20 -3.95 0.39
C SER A 82 10.38 -5.12 -0.17
N VAL A 83 10.57 -5.41 -1.45
CA VAL A 83 9.84 -6.43 -2.19
C VAL A 83 10.83 -7.35 -2.88
N TRP A 84 10.72 -8.65 -2.64
CA TRP A 84 11.56 -9.68 -3.25
C TRP A 84 10.76 -10.56 -4.19
N SER A 85 11.41 -11.10 -5.21
CA SER A 85 10.88 -12.25 -5.96
C SER A 85 11.18 -13.53 -5.19
N ILE A 86 10.18 -14.38 -5.01
CA ILE A 86 10.39 -15.74 -4.48
C ILE A 86 10.03 -16.72 -5.60
N GLY A 87 11.05 -17.05 -6.38
CA GLY A 87 10.85 -17.64 -7.71
C GLY A 87 10.25 -16.64 -8.69
N THR A 88 9.61 -17.12 -9.75
CA THR A 88 8.99 -16.26 -10.78
C THR A 88 7.52 -15.93 -10.47
N SER A 89 6.84 -16.81 -9.74
CA SER A 89 5.38 -16.78 -9.58
C SER A 89 4.89 -16.02 -8.34
N VAL A 90 5.76 -15.79 -7.34
CA VAL A 90 5.39 -15.14 -6.07
C VAL A 90 6.35 -14.01 -5.76
N ILE A 91 5.82 -12.96 -5.13
CA ILE A 91 6.60 -11.89 -4.54
C ILE A 91 6.38 -11.87 -3.03
N CYS A 92 7.41 -11.51 -2.28
CA CYS A 92 7.33 -11.25 -0.84
C CYS A 92 7.49 -9.75 -0.61
N LYS A 93 6.45 -9.11 -0.13
CA LYS A 93 6.46 -7.71 0.29
C LYS A 93 6.64 -7.67 1.79
N VAL A 94 7.65 -6.94 2.25
CA VAL A 94 7.92 -6.72 3.67
C VAL A 94 7.89 -5.25 3.97
N LYS A 95 7.13 -4.88 5.00
CA LYS A 95 7.01 -3.49 5.46
C LYS A 95 7.18 -3.40 6.96
N THR A 96 7.78 -2.31 7.44
CA THR A 96 7.75 -1.99 8.86
C THR A 96 6.30 -1.76 9.30
N CYS A 97 5.99 -2.08 10.55
CA CYS A 97 4.65 -1.91 11.09
C CYS A 97 4.70 -1.36 12.52
N CYS A 98 3.56 -0.86 12.95
CA CYS A 98 3.27 -0.60 14.36
C CYS A 98 2.11 -1.48 14.81
N ASP A 99 1.87 -1.49 16.11
CA ASP A 99 0.66 -2.06 16.69
C ASP A 99 -0.57 -1.35 16.11
N GLU A 100 -1.69 -2.07 16.00
CA GLU A 100 -2.96 -1.53 15.51
C GLU A 100 -2.94 -0.98 14.07
N MET A 101 -1.90 -1.29 13.29
CA MET A 101 -1.90 -1.08 11.84
C MET A 101 -2.71 -2.16 11.14
N GLU A 102 -3.53 -1.78 10.16
CA GLU A 102 -4.21 -2.72 9.27
C GLU A 102 -3.19 -3.55 8.47
N LEU A 103 -3.44 -4.86 8.30
CA LEU A 103 -2.61 -5.66 7.40
C LEU A 103 -3.14 -5.51 5.98
N GLU A 104 -2.26 -5.28 5.01
CA GLU A 104 -2.66 -5.21 3.59
C GLU A 104 -3.39 -6.50 3.14
N SER A 105 -3.09 -7.67 3.72
CA SER A 105 -3.85 -8.90 3.44
C SER A 105 -5.31 -8.86 3.92
N ILE A 106 -5.60 -8.16 5.01
CA ILE A 106 -6.97 -7.95 5.51
C ILE A 106 -7.69 -6.97 4.60
N THR A 107 -7.04 -5.89 4.19
CA THR A 107 -7.59 -4.96 3.18
C THR A 107 -7.87 -5.65 1.86
N LEU A 108 -6.95 -6.49 1.35
CA LEU A 108 -7.16 -7.29 0.14
C LEU A 108 -8.35 -8.25 0.29
N ALA A 109 -8.52 -8.88 1.46
CA ALA A 109 -9.67 -9.74 1.73
C ALA A 109 -10.99 -8.95 1.76
N PHE A 110 -10.99 -7.75 2.35
CA PHE A 110 -12.14 -6.83 2.33
C PHE A 110 -12.53 -6.46 0.90
N VAL A 111 -11.56 -6.10 0.06
CA VAL A 111 -11.81 -5.76 -1.35
C VAL A 111 -12.32 -6.97 -2.12
N ALA A 112 -11.71 -8.15 -1.97
CA ALA A 112 -12.17 -9.37 -2.64
C ALA A 112 -13.62 -9.74 -2.28
N GLY A 113 -14.02 -9.50 -1.02
CA GLY A 113 -15.36 -9.80 -0.54
C GLY A 113 -16.44 -8.82 -1.02
N ASN A 114 -16.09 -7.54 -1.21
CA ASN A 114 -17.05 -6.49 -1.55
C ASN A 114 -17.01 -6.06 -3.03
N LEU A 115 -15.87 -6.23 -3.71
CA LEU A 115 -15.59 -5.75 -5.07
C LEU A 115 -14.87 -6.84 -5.89
N PRO A 116 -15.49 -8.02 -6.09
CA PRO A 116 -14.83 -9.19 -6.68
C PRO A 116 -14.40 -9.01 -8.13
N HIS A 117 -14.87 -7.97 -8.82
CA HIS A 117 -14.47 -7.62 -10.18
C HIS A 117 -13.14 -6.86 -10.25
N MET A 118 -12.63 -6.34 -9.12
CA MET A 118 -11.37 -5.61 -9.11
C MET A 118 -10.18 -6.57 -9.24
N PRO A 119 -9.23 -6.29 -10.15
CA PRO A 119 -8.06 -7.13 -10.34
C PRO A 119 -7.03 -6.86 -9.23
N ILE A 120 -7.08 -7.63 -8.15
CA ILE A 120 -6.16 -7.48 -7.01
C ILE A 120 -5.20 -8.69 -6.87
N PRO A 121 -4.04 -8.53 -6.23
CA PRO A 121 -3.12 -9.64 -5.97
C PRO A 121 -3.76 -10.73 -5.11
N LYS A 122 -3.53 -12.00 -5.48
CA LYS A 122 -3.92 -13.13 -4.64
C LYS A 122 -2.91 -13.33 -3.52
N VAL A 123 -3.38 -13.28 -2.28
CA VAL A 123 -2.59 -13.62 -1.09
C VAL A 123 -2.28 -15.12 -1.08
N VAL A 124 -1.00 -15.46 -0.96
CA VAL A 124 -0.53 -16.83 -0.70
C VAL A 124 -0.47 -17.05 0.81
N PHE A 125 0.17 -16.14 1.54
CA PHE A 125 0.26 -16.17 2.99
C PHE A 125 0.70 -14.79 3.52
N SER A 126 0.35 -14.46 4.76
CA SER A 126 0.78 -13.23 5.40
C SER A 126 0.92 -13.38 6.90
N TRP A 127 1.84 -12.66 7.52
CA TRP A 127 1.97 -12.63 8.98
C TRP A 127 2.55 -11.31 9.48
N ARG A 128 2.32 -11.05 10.78
CA ARG A 128 3.01 -10.01 11.55
C ARG A 128 4.18 -10.63 12.32
N ASP A 129 5.35 -10.08 12.08
CA ASP A 129 6.57 -10.33 12.82
C ASP A 129 6.72 -9.26 13.90
N THR A 130 6.24 -9.58 15.09
CA THR A 130 6.27 -8.70 16.26
C THR A 130 7.67 -8.51 16.83
N GLU A 131 8.58 -9.46 16.58
CA GLU A 131 9.97 -9.33 17.05
C GLU A 131 10.72 -8.27 16.25
N TRP A 132 10.47 -8.21 14.94
CA TRP A 132 11.15 -7.27 14.03
C TRP A 132 10.29 -6.06 13.65
N ASN A 133 9.07 -5.95 14.20
CA ASN A 133 8.07 -4.93 13.86
C ASN A 133 7.84 -4.82 12.35
N ARG A 134 7.52 -5.96 11.72
CA ARG A 134 7.28 -6.05 10.28
C ARG A 134 6.03 -6.83 9.95
N THR A 135 5.50 -6.57 8.76
CA THR A 135 4.54 -7.42 8.09
C THR A 135 5.20 -8.08 6.90
N PHE A 136 4.88 -9.34 6.68
CA PHE A 136 5.29 -10.09 5.51
C PHE A 136 4.04 -10.52 4.75
N LEU A 137 4.06 -10.30 3.44
CA LEU A 137 2.95 -10.56 2.56
C LEU A 137 3.45 -11.26 1.29
N LEU A 138 3.12 -12.55 1.17
CA LEU A 138 3.39 -13.35 -0.01
C LEU A 138 2.19 -13.23 -0.96
N LEU A 139 2.45 -12.72 -2.17
CA LEU A 139 1.45 -12.49 -3.21
C LEU A 139 1.79 -13.26 -4.47
N LYS A 140 0.78 -13.80 -5.16
CA LYS A 140 0.97 -14.24 -6.54
C LYS A 140 1.29 -13.03 -7.42
N ARG A 141 2.34 -13.14 -8.24
CA ARG A 141 2.74 -12.11 -9.18
C ARG A 141 1.65 -11.93 -10.23
N ILE A 142 1.23 -10.68 -10.45
CA ILE A 142 0.33 -10.31 -11.56
C ILE A 142 1.17 -10.15 -12.83
N LYS A 143 0.68 -10.70 -13.94
CA LYS A 143 1.32 -10.56 -15.26
C LYS A 143 0.97 -9.20 -15.89
N GLY A 144 1.98 -8.57 -16.49
CA GLY A 144 1.85 -7.29 -17.17
C GLY A 144 3.01 -6.36 -16.84
N GLN A 145 2.88 -5.11 -17.25
CA GLN A 145 3.81 -4.03 -16.91
C GLN A 145 3.10 -3.00 -16.04
N THR A 146 3.84 -2.27 -15.22
CA THR A 146 3.25 -1.10 -14.56
C THR A 146 2.80 -0.10 -15.62
N LEU A 147 1.73 0.65 -15.35
CA LEU A 147 1.25 1.71 -16.23
C LEU A 147 2.37 2.73 -16.48
N HIS A 148 3.18 3.01 -15.46
CA HIS A 148 4.37 3.87 -15.57
C HIS A 148 5.33 3.38 -16.67
N SER A 149 5.67 2.09 -16.67
CA SER A 149 6.60 1.52 -17.66
C SER A 149 5.96 1.38 -19.05
N ALA A 150 4.65 1.08 -19.11
CA ALA A 150 3.93 0.95 -20.37
C ALA A 150 3.58 2.30 -21.01
N TRP A 151 3.48 3.39 -20.24
CA TRP A 151 2.97 4.69 -20.68
C TRP A 151 3.56 5.18 -22.02
N PRO A 152 4.88 5.12 -22.26
CA PRO A 152 5.48 5.62 -23.50
C PRO A 152 5.03 4.86 -24.75
N SER A 153 4.61 3.60 -24.64
CA SER A 153 4.18 2.76 -25.76
C SER A 153 2.66 2.70 -25.93
N LEU A 154 1.87 3.18 -24.96
CA LEU A 154 0.41 3.17 -25.05
C LEU A 154 -0.11 4.23 -26.03
N SER A 155 -1.04 3.82 -26.90
CA SER A 155 -1.84 4.73 -27.71
C SER A 155 -2.72 5.63 -26.84
N LEU A 156 -3.17 6.76 -27.38
CA LEU A 156 -4.11 7.65 -26.67
C LEU A 156 -5.41 6.93 -26.29
N GLU A 157 -5.91 6.05 -27.16
CA GLU A 157 -7.10 5.22 -26.90
C GLU A 157 -6.89 4.28 -25.72
N HIS A 158 -5.73 3.60 -25.63
CA HIS A 158 -5.44 2.73 -24.49
C HIS A 158 -5.31 3.53 -23.19
N ARG A 159 -4.64 4.70 -23.23
CA ARG A 159 -4.51 5.58 -22.05
C ARG A 159 -5.88 6.02 -21.54
N ASP A 160 -6.78 6.46 -22.44
CA ASP A 160 -8.15 6.86 -22.10
C ASP A 160 -8.94 5.70 -21.50
N LYS A 161 -8.88 4.51 -22.13
CA LYS A 161 -9.53 3.29 -21.65
C LYS A 161 -9.06 2.86 -20.27
N ILE A 162 -7.75 2.91 -20.01
CA ILE A 162 -7.16 2.60 -18.71
C ILE A 162 -7.65 3.60 -17.66
N ALA A 163 -7.56 4.90 -17.94
CA ALA A 163 -8.01 5.95 -17.01
C ALA A 163 -9.51 5.84 -16.70
N ALA A 164 -10.34 5.58 -17.71
CA ALA A 164 -11.77 5.36 -17.54
C ALA A 164 -12.06 4.10 -16.72
N THR A 165 -11.23 3.07 -16.83
CA THR A 165 -11.37 1.84 -16.02
C THR A 165 -11.03 2.08 -14.57
N ILE A 166 -9.92 2.79 -14.29
CA ILE A 166 -9.54 3.15 -12.92
C ILE A 166 -10.56 4.10 -12.29
N SER A 167 -11.12 5.07 -13.02
CA SER A 167 -12.15 5.96 -12.46
C SER A 167 -13.44 5.21 -12.12
N ARG A 168 -13.85 4.22 -12.93
CA ARG A 168 -14.95 3.32 -12.57
C ARG A 168 -14.66 2.55 -11.30
N TYR A 169 -13.43 2.05 -11.11
CA TYR A 169 -13.05 1.42 -9.84
C TYR A 169 -13.15 2.39 -8.66
N CYS A 170 -12.76 3.66 -8.80
CA CYS A 170 -12.96 4.66 -7.75
C CYS A 170 -14.43 4.84 -7.39
N ARG A 171 -15.31 4.92 -8.40
CA ARG A 171 -16.76 5.00 -8.18
C ARG A 171 -17.30 3.77 -7.46
N ASP A 172 -16.89 2.58 -7.89
CA ASP A 172 -17.35 1.33 -7.31
C ASP A 172 -16.84 1.18 -5.86
N MET A 173 -15.57 1.49 -5.58
CA MET A 173 -15.02 1.54 -4.22
C MET A 173 -15.79 2.52 -3.32
N ALA A 174 -16.09 3.71 -3.83
CA ALA A 174 -16.79 4.74 -3.07
C ALA A 174 -18.23 4.35 -2.68
N THR A 175 -18.81 3.29 -3.27
CA THR A 175 -20.10 2.76 -2.80
C THR A 175 -20.01 2.14 -1.40
N LEU A 176 -18.83 1.71 -0.97
CA LEU A 176 -18.58 1.23 0.38
C LEU A 176 -18.36 2.43 1.30
N GLN A 177 -19.13 2.50 2.39
CA GLN A 177 -19.18 3.66 3.27
C GLN A 177 -18.93 3.30 4.74
N ALA A 178 -18.36 4.24 5.49
CA ALA A 178 -18.14 4.13 6.93
C ALA A 178 -18.41 5.48 7.64
N PRO A 179 -18.69 5.47 8.96
CA PRO A 179 -18.98 6.70 9.72
C PRO A 179 -17.73 7.49 10.14
N ALA A 180 -16.53 7.06 9.73
CA ALA A 180 -15.26 7.62 10.18
C ALA A 180 -14.17 7.52 9.11
N LEU A 181 -13.15 8.36 9.23
CA LEU A 181 -11.84 8.15 8.61
C LEU A 181 -11.21 6.92 9.26
N GLN A 182 -11.11 5.81 8.55
CA GLN A 182 -10.63 4.54 9.11
C GLN A 182 -10.17 3.54 8.04
N SER A 183 -9.43 2.51 8.44
CA SER A 183 -9.09 1.36 7.59
C SER A 183 -10.31 0.49 7.27
N ALA A 184 -10.10 -0.56 6.47
CA ALA A 184 -11.14 -1.54 6.14
C ALA A 184 -11.85 -2.12 7.38
N THR A 185 -11.13 -2.36 8.49
CA THR A 185 -11.70 -2.91 9.73
C THR A 185 -11.80 -1.91 10.87
N GLY A 186 -11.73 -0.61 10.61
CA GLY A 186 -11.93 0.42 11.64
C GLY A 186 -10.70 0.87 12.41
N LEU A 187 -9.48 0.61 11.90
CA LEU A 187 -8.23 1.09 12.49
C LEU A 187 -7.84 2.45 11.86
N GLY A 188 -6.70 3.03 12.28
CA GLY A 188 -6.17 4.23 11.65
C GLY A 188 -5.63 3.98 10.23
N VAL A 189 -5.70 4.99 9.37
CA VAL A 189 -5.20 4.91 7.99
C VAL A 189 -3.74 5.35 7.87
N LEU A 190 -3.02 4.81 6.88
CA LEU A 190 -1.68 5.27 6.51
C LEU A 190 -1.78 6.32 5.40
N GLU A 191 -1.96 7.60 5.77
CA GLU A 191 -2.07 8.70 4.82
C GLU A 191 -1.20 9.90 5.25
N PRO A 192 0.06 9.99 4.78
CA PRO A 192 1.00 11.02 5.21
C PRO A 192 0.62 12.44 4.75
N PHE A 193 -0.18 12.60 3.68
CA PHE A 193 -0.58 13.93 3.22
C PHE A 193 -1.69 14.55 4.08
N LEU A 194 -2.34 13.75 4.93
CA LEU A 194 -3.29 14.22 5.93
C LEU A 194 -2.73 14.14 7.35
N ASN A 195 -1.52 13.62 7.57
CA ASN A 195 -0.97 13.42 8.90
C ASN A 195 0.12 14.44 9.19
N VAL A 196 0.02 15.18 10.30
CA VAL A 196 1.05 16.14 10.72
C VAL A 196 2.42 15.50 10.80
N ASN A 197 3.49 16.30 10.80
CA ASN A 197 4.87 15.84 10.97
C ASN A 197 5.05 15.05 12.26
N ALA A 198 6.03 14.16 12.26
CA ALA A 198 6.34 13.37 13.44
C ALA A 198 7.09 14.21 14.48
N GLU A 199 6.93 13.86 15.76
CA GLU A 199 7.82 14.39 16.79
C GLU A 199 9.27 14.04 16.45
N ASN A 200 10.23 14.90 16.81
CA ASN A 200 11.66 14.67 16.52
C ASN A 200 12.22 13.34 17.09
N SER A 201 11.58 12.83 18.15
CA SER A 201 11.86 11.56 18.84
C SER A 201 11.27 10.34 18.13
N HIS A 202 10.30 10.53 17.22
CA HIS A 202 9.57 9.44 16.58
C HIS A 202 10.51 8.63 15.69
N PRO A 203 10.58 7.28 15.85
CA PRO A 203 11.46 6.46 15.04
C PRO A 203 11.06 6.52 13.56
N SER A 204 11.99 6.87 12.67
CA SER A 204 11.71 7.00 11.23
C SER A 204 11.23 5.71 10.56
N TRP A 205 11.53 4.54 11.14
CA TRP A 205 11.02 3.26 10.64
C TRP A 205 9.55 2.99 11.00
N LYS A 206 9.03 3.62 12.06
CA LYS A 206 7.70 3.32 12.62
C LYS A 206 6.62 4.08 11.84
N PRO A 207 5.66 3.39 11.20
CA PRO A 207 4.55 4.06 10.53
C PRO A 207 3.72 4.92 11.48
N ARG A 208 3.08 5.96 10.95
CA ARG A 208 2.16 6.84 11.70
C ARG A 208 0.77 6.79 11.10
N LEU A 209 -0.15 6.25 11.87
CA LEU A 209 -1.54 6.13 11.50
C LEU A 209 -2.28 7.44 11.80
N LEU A 210 -3.34 7.69 11.05
CA LEU A 210 -4.29 8.77 11.27
C LEU A 210 -5.66 8.17 11.58
N GLY A 211 -6.23 8.49 12.74
CA GLY A 211 -7.52 7.94 13.17
C GLY A 211 -7.44 6.57 13.86
N PRO A 212 -8.59 5.89 14.03
CA PRO A 212 -9.87 6.21 13.38
C PRO A 212 -10.52 7.48 13.92
N PHE A 213 -11.12 8.29 13.05
CA PHE A 213 -11.80 9.53 13.45
C PHE A 213 -13.23 9.60 12.91
N HIS A 214 -14.21 9.58 13.82
CA HIS A 214 -15.58 9.96 13.49
C HIS A 214 -15.64 11.41 12.99
N ARG A 215 -16.69 11.73 12.24
CA ARG A 215 -16.86 13.03 11.55
C ARG A 215 -16.49 14.24 12.42
N GLY A 216 -17.03 14.36 13.64
CA GLY A 216 -16.78 15.52 14.51
C GLY A 216 -15.32 15.64 14.96
N VAL A 217 -14.65 14.50 15.23
CA VAL A 217 -13.23 14.48 15.60
C VAL A 217 -12.37 14.85 14.39
N PHE A 218 -12.70 14.32 13.21
CA PHE A 218 -11.98 14.65 11.99
C PHE A 218 -12.17 16.12 11.58
N GLU A 219 -13.36 16.69 11.81
CA GLU A 219 -13.65 18.11 11.59
C GLU A 219 -12.78 19.01 12.48
N LYS A 220 -12.67 18.69 13.78
CA LYS A 220 -11.74 19.38 14.69
C LYS A 220 -10.28 19.23 14.24
N TYR A 221 -9.90 18.05 13.75
CA TYR A 221 -8.55 17.79 13.26
C TYR A 221 -8.19 18.69 12.07
N ILE A 222 -9.03 18.71 11.02
CA ILE A 222 -8.75 19.49 9.80
C ILE A 222 -8.79 21.01 10.04
N GLN A 223 -9.62 21.47 10.99
CA GLN A 223 -9.64 22.88 11.43
C GLN A 223 -8.37 23.27 12.18
N ARG A 224 -7.68 22.31 12.80
CA ARG A 224 -6.44 22.57 13.54
C ARG A 224 -5.22 22.65 12.63
N ILE A 225 -5.23 21.90 11.52
CA ILE A 225 -4.12 21.89 10.55
C ILE A 225 -4.30 22.90 9.41
N SER A 226 -5.33 23.76 9.43
CA SER A 226 -5.52 24.79 8.42
C SER A 226 -6.36 25.96 8.93
N GLU A 227 -5.96 27.18 8.58
CA GLU A 227 -6.77 28.39 8.79
C GLU A 227 -7.80 28.64 7.66
N GLN A 228 -7.69 27.90 6.55
CA GLN A 228 -8.61 28.02 5.42
C GLN A 228 -9.94 27.28 5.71
N PRO A 229 -11.05 27.70 5.06
CA PRO A 229 -12.30 26.95 5.14
C PRO A 229 -12.08 25.48 4.80
N ALA A 230 -12.53 24.60 5.70
CA ALA A 230 -12.31 23.17 5.56
C ALA A 230 -13.15 22.60 4.41
N PRO A 231 -12.64 21.61 3.65
CA PRO A 231 -13.40 20.93 2.61
C PRO A 231 -14.67 20.28 3.16
N LEU A 232 -15.67 20.10 2.30
CA LEU A 232 -16.91 19.43 2.68
C LEU A 232 -16.65 17.95 3.00
N LEU A 233 -16.79 17.59 4.28
CA LEU A 233 -16.63 16.20 4.73
C LEU A 233 -17.73 15.26 4.24
N GLY A 234 -18.95 15.77 4.11
CA GLY A 234 -20.15 14.96 3.98
C GLY A 234 -20.55 14.26 5.28
N ASP A 235 -21.55 13.38 5.20
CA ASP A 235 -22.08 12.62 6.35
C ASP A 235 -21.38 11.26 6.54
N VAL A 236 -20.75 10.76 5.48
CA VAL A 236 -20.09 9.45 5.44
C VAL A 236 -18.75 9.53 4.72
N PHE A 237 -17.85 8.62 5.10
CA PHE A 237 -16.55 8.42 4.48
C PHE A 237 -16.65 7.27 3.46
N HIS A 238 -15.90 7.37 2.37
CA HIS A 238 -16.01 6.50 1.20
C HIS A 238 -14.73 5.69 1.06
N PHE A 239 -14.84 4.38 0.82
CA PHE A 239 -13.67 3.55 0.62
C PHE A 239 -12.91 3.97 -0.64
N TYR A 240 -11.60 4.15 -0.52
CA TYR A 240 -10.73 4.59 -1.60
C TYR A 240 -9.33 4.03 -1.40
N HIS A 241 -8.65 3.71 -2.51
CA HIS A 241 -7.31 3.13 -2.52
C HIS A 241 -6.21 4.07 -2.01
N ALA A 242 -6.39 5.38 -2.17
CA ALA A 242 -5.43 6.45 -1.80
C ALA A 242 -4.06 6.44 -2.50
N ASP A 243 -3.64 5.36 -3.18
CA ASP A 243 -2.37 5.34 -3.93
C ASP A 243 -2.47 4.75 -5.36
N LEU A 244 -3.41 5.25 -6.18
CA LEU A 244 -3.59 4.82 -7.59
C LEU A 244 -2.60 5.50 -8.55
N GLY A 245 -1.34 5.60 -8.14
CA GLY A 245 -0.24 6.05 -8.99
C GLY A 245 0.06 5.05 -10.12
N PRO A 246 0.72 5.49 -11.21
CA PRO A 246 0.99 4.65 -12.38
C PRO A 246 1.95 3.47 -12.07
N THR A 247 2.66 3.49 -10.95
CA THR A 247 3.50 2.35 -10.51
C THR A 247 2.69 1.22 -9.88
N ASN A 248 1.47 1.51 -9.42
CA ASN A 248 0.59 0.58 -8.72
C ASN A 248 -0.52 0.00 -9.61
N ILE A 249 -0.56 0.39 -10.88
CA ILE A 249 -1.50 -0.14 -11.87
C ILE A 249 -0.72 -1.05 -12.81
N ILE A 250 -1.15 -2.30 -12.96
CA ILE A 250 -0.59 -3.24 -13.93
C ILE A 250 -1.51 -3.32 -15.14
N VAL A 251 -0.91 -3.23 -16.32
CA VAL A 251 -1.59 -3.30 -17.59
C VAL A 251 -1.04 -4.43 -18.46
N SER A 252 -1.90 -4.99 -19.30
CA SER A 252 -1.51 -5.91 -20.36
C SER A 252 -0.99 -5.16 -21.61
N GLY A 253 -0.38 -5.88 -22.55
CA GLY A 253 0.12 -5.28 -23.80
C GLY A 253 -0.97 -4.71 -24.71
N ASP A 254 -2.20 -5.18 -24.52
CA ASP A 254 -3.45 -4.79 -25.16
C ASP A 254 -4.19 -3.65 -24.41
N GLY A 255 -3.57 -3.07 -23.39
CA GLY A 255 -4.09 -1.87 -22.71
C GLY A 255 -5.25 -2.14 -21.74
N GLU A 256 -5.38 -3.37 -21.23
CA GLU A 256 -6.34 -3.69 -20.17
C GLU A 256 -5.69 -3.56 -18.79
N VAL A 257 -6.47 -3.16 -17.78
CA VAL A 257 -6.01 -3.15 -16.38
C VAL A 257 -6.07 -4.58 -15.84
N THR A 258 -4.91 -5.19 -15.58
CA THR A 258 -4.78 -6.56 -15.08
C THR A 258 -4.41 -6.64 -13.61
N GLY A 259 -4.10 -5.51 -12.96
CA GLY A 259 -3.80 -5.47 -11.54
C GLY A 259 -3.84 -4.07 -10.93
N VAL A 260 -4.28 -3.98 -9.68
CA VAL A 260 -4.15 -2.83 -8.79
C VAL A 260 -3.39 -3.28 -7.56
N LEU A 261 -2.23 -2.67 -7.31
CA LEU A 261 -1.26 -3.05 -6.29
C LEU A 261 -1.22 -2.03 -5.14
N ASP A 262 -0.58 -2.41 -4.04
CA ASP A 262 -0.28 -1.57 -2.87
C ASP A 262 -1.51 -1.00 -2.16
N TRP A 263 -2.26 -1.89 -1.51
CA TRP A 263 -3.53 -1.56 -0.84
C TRP A 263 -3.37 -1.09 0.61
N GLU A 264 -2.16 -0.76 1.05
CA GLU A 264 -1.90 -0.46 2.48
C GLU A 264 -2.52 0.85 2.96
N SER A 265 -2.66 1.82 2.05
CA SER A 265 -3.27 3.12 2.33
C SER A 265 -4.77 3.10 2.05
N ALA A 266 -5.34 1.98 1.59
CA ALA A 266 -6.76 1.93 1.30
C ALA A 266 -7.59 1.96 2.60
N GLY A 267 -8.66 2.76 2.57
CA GLY A 267 -9.48 3.05 3.73
C GLY A 267 -10.65 3.95 3.37
N PHE A 268 -11.41 4.36 4.36
CA PHE A 268 -12.55 5.26 4.20
C PHE A 268 -12.09 6.70 4.38
N TYR A 269 -12.28 7.52 3.35
CA TYR A 269 -11.84 8.91 3.28
C TYR A 269 -13.02 9.85 2.99
N PRO A 270 -12.91 11.15 3.31
CA PRO A 270 -13.87 12.13 2.80
C PRO A 270 -13.94 12.10 1.27
N LYS A 271 -15.11 12.39 0.70
CA LYS A 271 -15.31 12.31 -0.76
C LYS A 271 -14.32 13.17 -1.54
N TYR A 272 -13.99 14.37 -1.04
CA TYR A 272 -13.04 15.28 -1.71
C TYR A 272 -11.63 14.67 -1.87
N TRP A 273 -11.24 13.73 -1.00
CA TRP A 273 -9.92 13.11 -1.07
C TRP A 273 -9.72 12.28 -2.34
N ILE A 274 -10.80 11.73 -2.91
CA ILE A 274 -10.76 10.88 -4.12
C ILE A 274 -10.24 11.67 -5.32
N SER A 275 -10.67 12.94 -5.49
CA SER A 275 -10.20 13.81 -6.59
C SER A 275 -8.96 14.63 -6.21
N LEU A 276 -8.79 14.99 -4.93
CA LEU A 276 -7.66 15.80 -4.47
C LEU A 276 -6.33 15.03 -4.42
N LYS A 277 -6.34 13.79 -3.92
CA LYS A 277 -5.12 12.99 -3.71
C LYS A 277 -4.29 12.81 -4.99
N PRO A 278 -4.87 12.46 -6.16
CA PRO A 278 -4.12 12.35 -7.41
C PRO A 278 -3.43 13.65 -7.84
N TYR A 279 -4.07 14.79 -7.56
CA TYR A 279 -3.52 16.10 -7.91
C TYR A 279 -2.30 16.47 -7.05
N MET A 280 -2.37 16.16 -5.74
CA MET A 280 -1.36 16.57 -4.75
C MET A 280 -0.14 15.64 -4.68
N SER A 281 -0.32 14.34 -4.88
CA SER A 281 0.74 13.36 -4.67
C SER A 281 1.65 13.22 -5.89
N ALA A 282 2.95 13.45 -5.71
CA ALA A 282 3.96 13.17 -6.73
C ALA A 282 3.99 11.69 -7.16
N GLY A 283 3.47 10.77 -6.34
CA GLY A 283 3.34 9.35 -6.69
C GLY A 283 2.41 9.09 -7.89
N PHE A 284 1.56 10.06 -8.25
CA PHE A 284 0.73 9.99 -9.46
C PHE A 284 1.43 10.59 -10.69
N SER A 285 2.60 11.20 -10.53
CA SER A 285 3.32 11.76 -11.67
C SER A 285 4.04 10.66 -12.47
N LEU A 286 4.18 10.89 -13.77
CA LEU A 286 5.05 10.09 -14.64
C LEU A 286 6.50 10.60 -14.54
N GLY A 287 7.45 9.72 -14.85
CA GLY A 287 8.87 9.96 -14.58
C GLY A 287 9.57 10.96 -15.52
N SER A 288 9.03 11.21 -16.72
CA SER A 288 9.63 12.18 -17.65
C SER A 288 9.10 13.60 -17.40
N LYS A 289 9.89 14.62 -17.77
CA LYS A 289 9.46 16.02 -17.60
C LYS A 289 8.30 16.36 -18.52
N GLU A 290 8.29 15.78 -19.72
CA GLU A 290 7.33 16.06 -20.77
C GLU A 290 5.95 15.48 -20.46
N SER A 291 5.88 14.28 -19.85
CA SER A 291 4.61 13.62 -19.54
C SER A 291 4.24 13.64 -18.06
N ARG A 292 4.99 14.36 -17.21
CA ARG A 292 4.89 14.31 -15.74
C ARG A 292 3.45 14.32 -15.23
N ARG A 293 2.59 15.15 -15.81
CA ARG A 293 1.20 15.35 -15.40
C ARG A 293 0.17 14.65 -16.29
N GLU A 294 0.56 13.99 -17.40
CA GLU A 294 -0.39 13.38 -18.33
C GLU A 294 -1.32 12.37 -17.66
N TRP A 295 -0.81 11.51 -16.77
CA TRP A 295 -1.65 10.59 -16.02
C TRP A 295 -2.60 11.34 -15.08
N VAL A 296 -2.09 12.33 -14.35
CA VAL A 296 -2.89 13.09 -13.38
C VAL A 296 -4.02 13.83 -14.07
N ASP A 297 -3.72 14.54 -15.15
CA ASP A 297 -4.69 15.38 -15.87
C ASP A 297 -5.77 14.51 -16.55
N LEU A 298 -5.35 13.38 -17.15
CA LEU A 298 -6.29 12.41 -17.73
C LEU A 298 -7.16 11.77 -16.64
N PHE A 299 -6.56 11.37 -15.52
CA PHE A 299 -7.28 10.73 -14.43
C PHE A 299 -8.24 11.69 -13.74
N GLU A 300 -7.86 12.96 -13.52
CA GLU A 300 -8.74 14.03 -13.03
C GLU A 300 -9.97 14.19 -13.94
N THR A 301 -9.76 14.21 -15.26
CA THR A 301 -10.85 14.27 -16.24
C THR A 301 -11.81 13.09 -16.08
N LYS A 302 -11.28 11.86 -15.99
CA LYS A 302 -12.09 10.64 -15.84
C LYS A 302 -12.75 10.49 -14.48
N LEU A 303 -12.19 11.07 -13.42
CA LEU A 303 -12.82 11.15 -12.10
C LEU A 303 -14.00 12.12 -12.11
N SER A 304 -13.87 13.26 -12.78
CA SER A 304 -14.96 14.22 -12.96
C SER A 304 -16.15 13.59 -13.70
N GLU A 305 -15.89 12.83 -14.78
CA GLU A 305 -16.91 12.08 -15.54
C GLU A 305 -17.74 11.10 -14.67
N VAL A 306 -17.19 10.62 -13.56
CA VAL A 306 -17.87 9.69 -12.63
C VAL A 306 -18.30 10.34 -11.31
N GLY A 307 -18.27 11.68 -11.22
CA GLY A 307 -18.84 12.44 -10.10
C GLY A 307 -17.86 12.78 -8.97
N PHE A 308 -16.56 12.69 -9.22
CA PHE A 308 -15.49 13.18 -8.33
C PHE A 308 -14.76 14.36 -8.98
N GLU A 309 -15.40 15.52 -8.98
CA GLU A 309 -14.81 16.75 -9.49
C GLU A 309 -13.76 17.28 -8.50
N LEU A 310 -12.65 17.82 -9.04
CA LEU A 310 -11.63 18.47 -8.22
C LEU A 310 -12.05 19.91 -7.91
N ASN A 311 -12.31 20.20 -6.64
CA ASN A 311 -12.53 21.57 -6.19
C ASN A 311 -11.18 22.29 -6.00
N ARG A 312 -11.01 23.43 -6.68
CA ARG A 312 -9.79 24.27 -6.56
C ARG A 312 -9.66 24.95 -5.20
N GLU A 313 -10.73 25.09 -4.43
CA GLU A 313 -10.66 25.53 -3.03
C GLU A 313 -10.01 24.47 -2.14
N ASP A 314 -10.33 23.20 -2.34
CA ASP A 314 -9.72 22.09 -1.59
C ASP A 314 -8.23 21.96 -1.90
N VAL A 315 -7.81 22.26 -3.13
CA VAL A 315 -6.39 22.37 -3.51
C VAL A 315 -5.70 23.48 -2.71
N ARG A 316 -6.29 24.69 -2.68
CA ARG A 316 -5.72 25.82 -1.91
C ARG A 316 -5.68 25.54 -0.41
N TRP A 317 -6.69 24.86 0.13
CA TRP A 317 -6.70 24.39 1.52
C TRP A 317 -5.52 23.44 1.78
N CYS A 318 -5.30 22.47 0.88
CA CYS A 318 -4.25 21.47 1.03
C CYS A 318 -2.83 22.06 0.90
N GLU A 319 -2.63 23.06 0.04
CA GLU A 319 -1.36 23.77 -0.12
C GLU A 319 -0.96 24.61 1.11
N GLN A 320 -1.90 24.87 2.02
CA GLN A 320 -1.72 25.73 3.20
C GLN A 320 -1.82 24.96 4.53
N LEU A 321 -1.69 23.62 4.50
CA LEU A 321 -1.73 22.84 5.73
C LEU A 321 -0.54 23.13 6.64
N HIS A 322 -0.84 23.40 7.91
CA HIS A 322 0.12 23.51 9.00
C HIS A 322 0.43 22.11 9.54
N MET A 323 1.43 21.47 8.94
CA MET A 323 1.80 20.08 9.27
C MET A 323 2.73 20.00 10.48
N ASP A 324 2.81 21.02 11.34
CA ASP A 324 3.65 20.95 12.54
C ASP A 324 3.13 19.89 13.51
N PHE A 325 4.07 19.20 14.17
CA PHE A 325 3.71 18.15 15.12
C PHE A 325 2.86 18.72 16.26
N PHE A 326 1.75 18.03 16.55
CA PHE A 326 1.06 18.08 17.83
C PHE A 326 0.56 16.67 18.18
N ASP A 327 0.36 16.41 19.48
CA ASP A 327 -0.22 15.16 19.93
C ASP A 327 -1.72 15.13 19.59
N VAL A 328 -2.06 14.42 18.53
CA VAL A 328 -3.43 14.31 17.99
C VAL A 328 -4.37 13.66 19.01
N ASN A 329 -3.90 12.65 19.75
CA ASN A 329 -4.72 11.97 20.74
C ASN A 329 -5.03 12.91 21.90
N LYS A 330 -4.02 13.64 22.38
CA LYS A 330 -4.22 14.63 23.44
C LYS A 330 -5.11 15.80 22.97
N ALA A 331 -4.86 16.32 21.77
CA ALA A 331 -5.52 17.52 21.27
C ALA A 331 -6.99 17.32 20.88
N LEU A 332 -7.42 16.10 20.60
CA LEU A 332 -8.77 15.82 20.08
C LEU A 332 -9.66 15.00 21.01
N LEU A 333 -9.09 14.33 22.03
CA LEU A 333 -9.83 13.48 22.97
C LEU A 333 -10.06 14.12 24.34
N GLU A 334 -9.61 15.36 24.57
CA GLU A 334 -9.80 16.12 25.83
C GLU A 334 -11.11 16.95 25.89
N ASP A 335 -12.01 16.83 24.91
CA ASP A 335 -13.32 17.53 24.88
C ASP A 335 -14.53 16.59 24.98
#